data_AF-A0A7Y5CSI5-F1
#
_entry.id   AF-A0A7Y5CSI5-F1
#
_cell.length_a   1.000
_cell.length_b   1.000
_cell.length_c   1.000
_cell.angle_alpha   90.00
_cell.angle_beta   90.00
_cell.angle_gamma   90.00
#
_symmetry.space_group_name_H-M   'P 1'
#
loop_
_entity.id
_entity.type
_entity.pdbx_description
1 polymer ?
#
loop_
_entity_poly.entity_id
_entity_poly.type
_entity_poly.pdbx_seq_one_letter_code
_entity_poly.pdbx_strand_id
1 'polypeptide(L)'
;MQFDEVIVPALGGQVLSKEMPTDTTLSYKYPFWWNAQFVIGASNGGGMWIRTKDAEPSFKLLRVRRESSGFALTYGFEANAPLVAKNLEATWYLDGYGGGWKTPVDLHRAWLEQAFDLTPLEMNSHFPKWANDINFVLELWGMRKDRPEPHHTFDQMIARLEQWCKFHNPQQTLVYLPGFAEHGIDSRAPDYNPSQELGGEAKFKQLVDTAHQLGYRVMIHTNVLAMTFTHRLFSKFKAHQVVDLFDRTQGWALDIDGDWLAEPYFAYINPGAKEWG
;
A
#
# COMPACT_ATOMS: atom_id res chain seq x y z
N MET A 1 14.15 4.53 -30.65
CA MET A 1 13.18 5.63 -30.80
C MET A 1 13.41 6.60 -29.66
N GLN A 2 13.42 7.90 -29.94
CA GLN A 2 13.61 8.92 -28.92
C GLN A 2 12.24 9.47 -28.54
N PHE A 3 11.93 9.40 -27.25
CA PHE A 3 10.71 9.96 -26.67
C PHE A 3 11.09 11.18 -25.83
N ASP A 4 10.22 12.17 -25.80
CA ASP A 4 10.42 13.38 -24.98
C ASP A 4 10.22 13.05 -23.50
N GLU A 5 9.29 12.13 -23.22
CA GLU A 5 8.90 11.70 -21.89
C GLU A 5 8.66 10.19 -21.83
N VAL A 6 8.90 9.60 -20.66
CA VAL A 6 8.48 8.24 -20.32
C VAL A 6 7.52 8.31 -19.15
N ILE A 7 6.29 7.82 -19.34
CA ILE A 7 5.24 7.80 -18.32
C ILE A 7 5.15 6.40 -17.74
N VAL A 8 5.37 6.29 -16.43
CA VAL A 8 5.37 5.03 -15.68
C VAL A 8 4.22 5.05 -14.67
N PRO A 9 3.31 4.05 -14.66
CA PRO A 9 2.28 3.92 -13.64
C PRO A 9 2.89 3.36 -12.35
N ALA A 10 3.71 4.17 -11.69
CA ALA A 10 4.37 3.88 -10.43
C ALA A 10 4.07 5.00 -9.43
N LEU A 11 3.77 4.68 -8.18
CA LEU A 11 3.61 5.65 -7.08
C LEU A 11 2.61 6.78 -7.39
N GLY A 12 1.44 6.42 -7.95
CA GLY A 12 0.42 7.39 -8.37
C GLY A 12 0.63 7.98 -9.78
N GLY A 13 1.72 7.59 -10.46
CA GLY A 13 2.06 8.03 -11.81
C GLY A 13 3.28 8.93 -11.83
N GLN A 14 4.26 8.62 -12.69
CA GLN A 14 5.49 9.39 -12.85
C GLN A 14 5.72 9.73 -14.32
N VAL A 15 6.15 10.96 -14.57
CA VAL A 15 6.64 11.41 -15.87
C VAL A 15 8.14 11.63 -15.76
N LEU A 16 8.91 10.85 -16.52
CA LEU A 16 10.36 10.97 -16.63
C LEU A 16 10.65 11.78 -17.89
N SER A 17 11.15 13.00 -17.72
CA SER A 17 11.44 13.92 -18.83
C SER A 17 12.95 14.11 -19.01
N LYS A 18 13.34 14.95 -19.97
CA LYS A 18 14.73 15.37 -20.18
C LYS A 18 15.41 15.98 -18.93
N GLU A 19 14.64 16.39 -17.92
CA GLU A 19 15.14 16.93 -16.65
C GLU A 19 15.73 15.85 -15.75
N MET A 20 15.40 14.57 -15.98
CA MET A 20 16.09 13.45 -15.35
C MET A 20 17.59 13.51 -15.73
N PRO A 21 18.53 13.48 -14.76
CA PRO A 21 19.95 13.58 -15.08
C PRO A 21 20.43 12.41 -15.94
N THR A 22 21.29 12.69 -16.92
CA THR A 22 21.92 11.66 -17.78
C THR A 22 22.59 10.58 -16.94
N ASP A 23 22.53 9.33 -17.41
CA ASP A 23 23.02 8.12 -16.76
C ASP A 23 22.29 7.70 -15.48
N THR A 24 21.29 8.47 -15.03
CA THR A 24 20.40 8.03 -13.95
C THR A 24 19.57 6.83 -14.41
N THR A 25 19.40 5.85 -13.54
CA THR A 25 18.53 4.69 -13.78
C THR A 25 17.54 4.54 -12.63
N LEU A 26 16.25 4.50 -12.96
CA LEU A 26 15.19 4.17 -12.02
C LEU A 26 14.74 2.73 -12.25
N SER A 27 14.49 1.98 -11.17
CA SER A 27 14.07 0.58 -11.22
C SER A 27 12.72 0.41 -10.52
N TYR A 28 11.77 -0.21 -11.22
CA TYR A 28 10.40 -0.44 -10.75
C TYR A 28 10.08 -1.92 -10.80
N LYS A 29 9.62 -2.48 -9.67
CA LYS A 29 9.19 -3.88 -9.55
C LYS A 29 7.67 -3.95 -9.50
N TYR A 30 7.06 -4.75 -10.37
CA TYR A 30 5.63 -5.06 -10.34
C TYR A 30 5.39 -6.25 -9.38
N PRO A 31 4.31 -6.24 -8.57
CA PRO A 31 3.23 -5.25 -8.51
C PRO A 31 3.43 -4.11 -7.49
N PHE A 32 4.55 -4.10 -6.76
CA PHE A 32 4.69 -3.21 -5.61
C PHE A 32 4.98 -1.75 -6.00
N TRP A 33 6.08 -1.50 -6.70
CA TRP A 33 6.48 -0.15 -7.12
C TRP A 33 5.88 0.24 -8.47
N TRP A 34 5.74 -0.73 -9.38
CA TRP A 34 5.06 -0.56 -10.66
C TRP A 34 3.62 -1.06 -10.49
N ASN A 35 2.64 -0.16 -10.51
CA ASN A 35 1.26 -0.45 -10.10
C ASN A 35 0.35 -0.93 -11.23
N ALA A 36 0.74 -0.74 -12.50
CA ALA A 36 0.02 -1.28 -13.67
C ALA A 36 1.00 -1.75 -14.75
N GLN A 37 0.64 -2.74 -15.55
CA GLN A 37 1.59 -3.48 -16.39
C GLN A 37 1.83 -2.84 -17.77
N PHE A 38 2.13 -1.55 -17.81
CA PHE A 38 2.47 -0.82 -19.03
C PHE A 38 3.42 0.36 -18.77
N VAL A 39 4.04 0.87 -19.83
CA VAL A 39 4.83 2.11 -19.82
C VAL A 39 4.72 2.79 -21.18
N ILE A 40 4.67 4.11 -21.17
CA ILE A 40 4.40 4.95 -22.34
C ILE A 40 5.64 5.78 -22.64
N GLY A 41 6.15 5.70 -23.87
CA GLY A 41 7.04 6.71 -24.44
C GLY A 41 6.22 7.73 -25.22
N ALA A 42 6.21 8.98 -24.76
CA ALA A 42 5.42 10.06 -25.34
C ALA A 42 6.30 11.05 -26.12
N SER A 43 5.73 11.55 -27.21
CA SER A 43 6.26 12.64 -28.03
C SER A 43 5.12 13.57 -28.44
N ASN A 44 5.43 14.67 -29.12
CA ASN A 44 4.39 15.60 -29.55
C ASN A 44 3.35 14.91 -30.49
N GLY A 45 2.09 14.87 -30.05
CA GLY A 45 0.96 14.35 -30.82
C GLY A 45 0.75 12.82 -30.79
N GLY A 46 1.54 12.07 -30.03
CA GLY A 46 1.39 10.62 -29.92
C GLY A 46 2.58 9.95 -29.25
N GLY A 47 2.77 8.66 -29.52
CA GLY A 47 3.91 7.94 -29.00
C GLY A 47 3.81 6.45 -29.21
N MET A 48 4.53 5.72 -28.37
CA MET A 48 4.45 4.28 -28.30
C MET A 48 4.34 3.83 -26.86
N TRP A 49 3.86 2.62 -26.68
CA TRP A 49 3.73 2.05 -25.36
C TRP A 49 3.94 0.55 -25.44
N ILE A 50 4.40 0.02 -24.33
CA ILE A 50 4.61 -1.41 -24.17
C ILE A 50 3.87 -1.86 -22.93
N ARG A 51 3.23 -3.02 -23.03
CA ARG A 51 2.40 -3.59 -21.98
C ARG A 51 2.45 -5.11 -22.00
N THR A 52 2.05 -5.70 -20.89
CA THR A 52 1.65 -7.10 -20.83
C THR A 52 0.14 -7.22 -20.66
N LYS A 53 -0.37 -8.43 -20.85
CA LYS A 53 -1.78 -8.79 -20.60
C LYS A 53 -1.85 -9.98 -19.65
N ASP A 54 -1.09 -9.91 -18.55
CA ASP A 54 -1.01 -11.02 -17.61
C ASP A 54 -2.08 -10.83 -16.53
N ALA A 55 -3.05 -11.74 -16.49
CA ALA A 55 -4.06 -11.79 -15.43
C ALA A 55 -3.48 -12.35 -14.11
N GLU A 56 -2.34 -13.03 -14.19
CA GLU A 56 -1.61 -13.54 -13.03
C GLU A 56 -0.60 -12.49 -12.51
N PRO A 57 -0.32 -12.44 -11.19
CA PRO A 57 0.59 -11.49 -10.58
C PRO A 57 2.07 -11.83 -10.84
N SER A 58 2.41 -12.24 -12.07
CA SER A 58 3.78 -12.57 -12.48
C SER A 58 4.69 -11.37 -12.28
N PHE A 59 5.76 -11.58 -11.51
CA PHE A 59 6.72 -10.55 -11.16
C PHE A 59 7.44 -10.01 -12.39
N LYS A 60 7.56 -8.68 -12.45
CA LYS A 60 8.22 -7.97 -13.55
C LYS A 60 9.12 -6.87 -13.03
N LEU A 61 10.14 -6.58 -13.82
CA LEU A 61 11.06 -5.47 -13.60
C LEU A 61 11.02 -4.53 -14.80
N LEU A 62 10.90 -3.24 -14.52
CA LEU A 62 11.14 -2.17 -15.47
C LEU A 62 12.34 -1.36 -14.99
N ARG A 63 13.29 -1.08 -15.86
CA ARG A 63 14.31 -0.05 -15.63
C ARG A 63 14.21 1.01 -16.71
N VAL A 64 14.21 2.27 -16.30
CA VAL A 64 14.28 3.42 -17.20
C VAL A 64 15.59 4.14 -16.93
N ARG A 65 16.48 4.16 -17.93
CA ARG A 65 17.75 4.89 -17.88
C ARG A 65 17.65 6.12 -18.78
N ARG A 66 18.10 7.27 -18.26
CA ARG A 66 18.30 8.47 -19.06
C ARG A 66 19.60 8.34 -19.85
N GLU A 67 19.48 8.37 -21.16
CA GLU A 67 20.62 8.46 -22.08
C GLU A 67 20.86 9.92 -22.51
N SER A 68 22.00 10.21 -23.13
CA SER A 68 22.33 11.57 -23.60
C SER A 68 21.26 12.18 -24.51
N SER A 69 20.58 11.36 -25.32
CA SER A 69 19.60 11.79 -26.32
C SER A 69 18.23 11.11 -26.19
N GLY A 70 17.93 10.46 -25.06
CA GLY A 70 16.61 9.85 -24.85
C GLY A 70 16.55 8.95 -23.64
N PHE A 71 15.82 7.84 -23.75
CA PHE A 71 15.66 6.86 -22.69
C PHE A 71 15.94 5.45 -23.20
N ALA A 72 16.58 4.65 -22.36
CA ALA A 72 16.68 3.21 -22.54
C ALA A 72 15.74 2.52 -21.53
N LEU A 73 14.87 1.65 -22.05
CA LEU A 73 13.92 0.90 -21.25
C LEU A 73 14.35 -0.58 -21.25
N THR A 74 14.53 -1.16 -20.06
CA THR A 74 14.84 -2.58 -19.87
C THR A 74 13.68 -3.26 -19.17
N TYR A 75 13.24 -4.40 -19.70
CA TYR A 75 12.18 -5.22 -19.13
C TYR A 75 12.73 -6.55 -18.67
N GLY A 76 12.22 -7.02 -17.54
CA GLY A 76 12.51 -8.33 -17.00
C GLY A 76 11.25 -8.98 -16.45
N PHE A 77 11.29 -10.30 -16.37
CA PHE A 77 10.33 -11.14 -15.66
C PHE A 77 11.11 -11.96 -14.63
N GLU A 78 10.45 -12.34 -13.54
CA GLU A 78 11.01 -13.25 -12.55
C GLU A 78 10.18 -14.53 -12.50
N ALA A 79 10.84 -15.67 -12.25
CA ALA A 79 10.16 -16.93 -12.06
C ALA A 79 9.34 -16.93 -10.77
N ASN A 80 8.16 -17.55 -10.79
CA ASN A 80 7.41 -17.79 -9.57
C ASN A 80 8.14 -18.80 -8.69
N ALA A 81 8.08 -18.60 -7.37
CA ALA A 81 8.57 -19.58 -6.41
C ALA A 81 7.64 -20.81 -6.36
N PRO A 82 8.18 -22.02 -6.10
CA PRO A 82 9.59 -22.34 -5.99
C PRO A 82 10.31 -22.24 -7.35
N LEU A 83 11.61 -21.90 -7.36
CA LEU A 83 12.41 -21.71 -8.59
C LEU A 83 12.75 -23.03 -9.31
N VAL A 84 11.73 -23.80 -9.65
CA VAL A 84 11.85 -25.09 -10.38
C VAL A 84 11.82 -24.90 -11.89
N ALA A 85 11.29 -23.77 -12.36
CA ALA A 85 11.19 -23.46 -13.78
C ALA A 85 12.57 -23.15 -14.38
N LYS A 86 12.89 -23.84 -15.48
CA LYS A 86 14.11 -23.58 -16.28
C LYS A 86 13.86 -22.69 -17.49
N ASN A 87 12.59 -22.46 -17.81
CA ASN A 87 12.15 -21.62 -18.91
C ASN A 87 11.22 -20.55 -18.35
N LEU A 88 11.30 -19.37 -18.93
CA LEU A 88 10.43 -18.26 -18.63
C LEU A 88 9.88 -17.73 -19.94
N GLU A 89 8.56 -17.57 -19.97
CA GLU A 89 7.83 -17.09 -21.13
C GLU A 89 7.06 -15.84 -20.72
N ALA A 90 7.15 -14.80 -21.54
CA ALA A 90 6.45 -13.55 -21.33
C ALA A 90 6.03 -12.98 -22.68
N THR A 91 4.81 -12.46 -22.75
CA THR A 91 4.30 -11.80 -23.96
C THR A 91 4.24 -10.29 -23.74
N TRP A 92 4.89 -9.56 -24.63
CA TRP A 92 4.88 -8.10 -24.64
C TRP A 92 4.19 -7.60 -25.91
N TYR A 93 3.35 -6.60 -25.74
CA TYR A 93 2.69 -5.89 -26.84
C TYR A 93 3.33 -4.52 -26.97
N LEU A 94 3.80 -4.19 -28.18
CA LEU A 94 4.36 -2.89 -28.52
C LEU A 94 3.46 -2.26 -29.57
N ASP A 95 2.83 -1.15 -29.21
CA ASP A 95 1.86 -0.46 -30.07
C ASP A 95 2.22 1.03 -30.18
N GLY A 96 1.84 1.64 -31.31
CA GLY A 96 1.82 3.10 -31.46
C GLY A 96 0.46 3.66 -31.04
N TYR A 97 0.43 4.93 -30.65
CA TYR A 97 -0.82 5.66 -30.39
C TYR A 97 -0.72 7.11 -30.88
N GLY A 98 -1.86 7.68 -31.28
CA GLY A 98 -2.00 9.11 -31.54
C GLY A 98 -2.73 9.81 -30.39
N GLY A 99 -2.51 11.12 -30.25
CA GLY A 99 -3.11 11.92 -29.19
C GLY A 99 -2.34 11.86 -27.87
N GLY A 100 -3.05 12.06 -26.76
CA GLY A 100 -2.46 12.11 -25.43
C GLY A 100 -2.22 10.74 -24.79
N TRP A 101 -1.43 10.71 -23.72
CA TRP A 101 -1.14 9.50 -22.93
C TRP A 101 -2.38 8.77 -22.41
N LYS A 102 -3.53 9.45 -22.31
CA LYS A 102 -4.79 8.84 -21.89
C LYS A 102 -5.24 7.73 -22.85
N THR A 103 -4.93 7.83 -24.14
CA THR A 103 -5.30 6.83 -25.15
C THR A 103 -4.78 5.43 -24.81
N PRO A 104 -3.47 5.19 -24.61
CA PRO A 104 -2.98 3.89 -24.16
C PRO A 104 -3.46 3.51 -22.75
N VAL A 105 -3.62 4.48 -21.83
CA VAL A 105 -4.14 4.19 -20.48
C VAL A 105 -5.57 3.64 -20.53
N ASP A 106 -6.47 4.24 -21.30
CA ASP A 106 -7.85 3.77 -21.46
C ASP A 106 -7.91 2.38 -22.11
N LEU A 107 -7.04 2.09 -23.08
CA LEU A 107 -6.94 0.76 -23.69
C LEU A 107 -6.48 -0.32 -22.68
N HIS A 108 -5.55 0.01 -21.77
CA HIS A 108 -5.12 -0.93 -20.73
C HIS A 108 -6.15 -1.05 -19.62
N ARG A 109 -6.78 0.06 -19.21
CA ARG A 109 -7.89 0.06 -18.25
C ARG A 109 -9.02 -0.85 -18.71
N ALA A 110 -9.47 -0.71 -19.97
CA ALA A 110 -10.50 -1.57 -20.53
C ALA A 110 -10.12 -3.06 -20.52
N TRP A 111 -8.84 -3.37 -20.79
CA TRP A 111 -8.34 -4.73 -20.65
C TRP A 111 -8.33 -5.21 -19.19
N LEU A 112 -7.89 -4.39 -18.23
CA LEU A 112 -7.92 -4.73 -16.79
C LEU A 112 -9.34 -5.00 -16.31
N GLU A 113 -10.30 -4.14 -16.70
CA GLU A 113 -11.72 -4.31 -16.37
C GLU A 113 -12.25 -5.66 -16.86
N GLN A 114 -11.92 -6.05 -18.09
CA GLN A 114 -12.31 -7.35 -18.64
C GLN A 114 -11.56 -8.53 -18.01
N ALA A 115 -10.25 -8.41 -17.79
CA ALA A 115 -9.40 -9.51 -17.35
C ALA A 115 -9.65 -9.91 -15.88
N PHE A 116 -10.06 -8.94 -15.06
CA PHE A 116 -10.29 -9.13 -13.62
C PHE A 116 -11.78 -9.05 -13.24
N ASP A 117 -12.68 -9.00 -14.22
CA ASP A 117 -14.14 -8.86 -14.01
C ASP A 117 -14.47 -7.72 -13.03
N LEU A 118 -13.83 -6.56 -13.25
CA LEU A 118 -13.93 -5.45 -12.32
C LEU A 118 -15.32 -4.82 -12.38
N THR A 119 -15.94 -4.71 -11.22
CA THR A 119 -17.20 -3.98 -11.06
C THR A 119 -16.90 -2.50 -10.81
N PRO A 120 -17.52 -1.56 -11.55
CA PRO A 120 -17.42 -0.13 -11.27
C PRO A 120 -17.75 0.18 -9.81
N LEU A 121 -17.08 1.18 -9.22
CA LEU A 121 -17.26 1.53 -7.82
C LEU A 121 -18.73 1.83 -7.49
N GLU A 122 -19.43 2.51 -8.39
CA GLU A 122 -20.83 2.89 -8.27
C GLU A 122 -21.78 1.68 -8.22
N MET A 123 -21.34 0.53 -8.75
CA MET A 123 -22.07 -0.73 -8.77
C MET A 123 -21.67 -1.67 -7.62
N ASN A 124 -20.62 -1.34 -6.86
CA ASN A 124 -20.13 -2.19 -5.79
C ASN A 124 -21.03 -2.08 -4.55
N SER A 125 -21.87 -3.10 -4.31
CA SER A 125 -22.79 -3.14 -3.16
C SER A 125 -22.10 -3.22 -1.80
N HIS A 126 -20.81 -3.59 -1.76
CA HIS A 126 -20.02 -3.63 -0.53
C HIS A 126 -19.34 -2.29 -0.22
N PHE A 127 -19.30 -1.35 -1.17
CA PHE A 127 -18.75 -0.03 -0.91
C PHE A 127 -19.77 0.83 -0.13
N PRO A 128 -19.44 1.31 1.08
CA PRO A 128 -20.39 2.07 1.86
C PRO A 128 -20.63 3.44 1.23
N LYS A 129 -21.90 3.79 0.98
CA LYS A 129 -22.28 5.05 0.32
C LYS A 129 -21.69 6.31 0.98
N TRP A 130 -21.58 6.31 2.32
CA TRP A 130 -21.01 7.43 3.09
C TRP A 130 -19.55 7.71 2.74
N ALA A 131 -18.80 6.73 2.22
CA ALA A 131 -17.39 6.91 1.88
C ALA A 131 -17.20 7.87 0.69
N ASN A 132 -18.22 8.05 -0.16
CA ASN A 132 -18.18 9.05 -1.23
C ASN A 132 -18.14 10.49 -0.70
N ASP A 133 -18.60 10.72 0.53
CA ASP A 133 -18.65 12.04 1.13
C ASP A 133 -17.33 12.42 1.82
N ILE A 134 -16.44 11.44 2.05
CA ILE A 134 -15.15 11.66 2.71
C ILE A 134 -14.20 12.38 1.77
N ASN A 135 -13.74 13.56 2.19
CA ASN A 135 -12.73 14.35 1.48
C ASN A 135 -11.54 14.74 2.38
N PHE A 136 -11.56 14.32 3.65
CA PHE A 136 -10.50 14.59 4.62
C PHE A 136 -10.25 13.38 5.53
N VAL A 137 -8.97 13.04 5.76
CA VAL A 137 -8.56 12.05 6.76
C VAL A 137 -7.88 12.79 7.92
N LEU A 138 -8.50 12.76 9.10
CA LEU A 138 -7.92 13.30 10.33
C LEU A 138 -7.21 12.19 11.09
N GLU A 139 -5.88 12.24 11.12
CA GLU A 139 -5.08 11.29 11.89
C GLU A 139 -4.93 11.73 13.35
N LEU A 140 -5.41 10.91 14.28
CA LEU A 140 -5.22 11.11 15.72
C LEU A 140 -4.34 9.99 16.27
N TRP A 141 -3.05 10.30 16.40
CA TRP A 141 -2.04 9.35 16.86
C TRP A 141 -2.11 9.09 18.36
N GLY A 142 -2.20 7.81 18.74
CA GLY A 142 -2.09 7.32 20.12
C GLY A 142 -0.64 7.16 20.56
N MET A 143 -0.22 5.95 20.91
CA MET A 143 1.17 5.67 21.26
C MET A 143 2.05 5.54 20.01
N ARG A 144 3.29 6.04 20.11
CA ARG A 144 4.35 5.86 19.11
C ARG A 144 5.45 4.97 19.71
N LYS A 145 6.25 4.33 18.87
CA LYS A 145 7.31 3.42 19.32
C LYS A 145 8.61 4.13 19.71
N ASP A 146 8.81 5.35 19.25
CA ASP A 146 10.02 6.15 19.46
C ASP A 146 10.08 6.84 20.83
N ARG A 147 9.05 6.67 21.66
CA ARG A 147 8.89 7.39 22.94
C ARG A 147 8.02 6.60 23.92
N PRO A 148 8.26 6.73 25.23
CA PRO A 148 7.44 6.07 26.23
C PRO A 148 6.08 6.75 26.45
N GLU A 149 5.96 8.06 26.24
CA GLU A 149 4.69 8.77 26.46
C GLU A 149 3.75 8.71 25.24
N PRO A 150 2.42 8.57 25.47
CA PRO A 150 1.43 8.75 24.41
C PRO A 150 1.59 10.07 23.64
N HIS A 151 1.42 10.02 22.32
CA HIS A 151 1.30 11.25 21.54
C HIS A 151 -0.01 11.97 21.88
N HIS A 152 -1.13 11.23 21.92
CA HIS A 152 -2.41 11.71 22.47
C HIS A 152 -3.10 10.62 23.30
N THR A 153 -3.71 10.99 24.43
CA THR A 153 -4.67 10.13 25.15
C THR A 153 -6.05 10.18 24.49
N PHE A 154 -6.94 9.23 24.81
CA PHE A 154 -8.30 9.23 24.24
C PHE A 154 -9.11 10.47 24.64
N ASP A 155 -8.95 11.00 25.86
CA ASP A 155 -9.61 12.26 26.27
C ASP A 155 -9.10 13.45 25.45
N GLN A 156 -7.81 13.50 25.13
CA GLN A 156 -7.27 14.55 24.27
C GLN A 156 -7.73 14.39 22.82
N MET A 157 -7.95 13.17 22.34
CA MET A 157 -8.55 12.91 21.03
C MET A 157 -10.01 13.38 20.98
N ILE A 158 -10.80 13.11 22.02
CA ILE A 158 -12.18 13.61 22.17
C ILE A 158 -12.22 15.14 22.04
N ALA A 159 -11.40 15.83 22.84
CA ALA A 159 -11.34 17.30 22.81
C ALA A 159 -10.94 17.84 21.42
N ARG A 160 -10.07 17.13 20.70
CA ARG A 160 -9.68 17.50 19.32
C ARG A 160 -10.82 17.33 18.33
N LEU A 161 -11.62 16.27 18.45
CA LEU A 161 -12.80 16.08 17.57
C LEU A 161 -13.84 17.18 17.78
N GLU A 162 -14.10 17.56 19.04
CA GLU A 162 -15.01 18.66 19.38
C GLU A 162 -14.51 20.03 18.89
N GLN A 163 -13.20 20.21 18.77
CA GLN A 163 -12.61 21.41 18.17
C GLN A 163 -12.65 21.35 16.64
N TRP A 164 -12.31 20.20 16.06
CA TRP A 164 -12.20 20.00 14.62
C TRP A 164 -13.53 20.19 13.90
N CYS A 165 -14.65 19.81 14.52
CA CYS A 165 -15.98 19.96 13.92
C CYS A 165 -16.36 21.42 13.62
N LYS A 166 -15.64 22.39 14.20
CA LYS A 166 -15.79 23.84 13.92
C LYS A 166 -15.09 24.27 12.62
N PHE A 167 -14.14 23.48 12.12
CA PHE A 167 -13.32 23.79 10.95
C PHE A 167 -13.71 22.97 9.72
N HIS A 168 -14.20 21.74 9.93
CA HIS A 168 -14.54 20.83 8.85
C HIS A 168 -15.74 19.94 9.20
N ASN A 169 -16.57 19.63 8.21
CA ASN A 169 -17.77 18.82 8.39
C ASN A 169 -17.38 17.41 8.87
N PRO A 170 -17.88 16.95 10.04
CA PRO A 170 -17.61 15.61 10.53
C PRO A 170 -18.00 14.49 9.56
N GLN A 171 -19.11 14.64 8.83
CA GLN A 171 -19.59 13.63 7.89
C GLN A 171 -18.68 13.46 6.66
N GLN A 172 -17.84 14.47 6.37
CA GLN A 172 -16.86 14.45 5.28
C GLN A 172 -15.45 14.09 5.78
N THR A 173 -15.32 13.72 7.05
CA THR A 173 -14.04 13.45 7.73
C THR A 173 -13.97 12.00 8.20
N LEU A 174 -12.94 11.28 7.77
CA LEU A 174 -12.56 9.98 8.33
C LEU A 174 -11.54 10.20 9.45
N VAL A 175 -11.85 9.77 10.67
CA VAL A 175 -10.92 9.77 11.80
C VAL A 175 -10.12 8.49 11.76
N TYR A 176 -8.82 8.60 11.55
CA TYR A 176 -7.90 7.47 11.54
C TYR A 176 -7.09 7.43 12.84
N LEU A 177 -7.07 6.27 13.51
CA LEU A 177 -6.50 6.07 14.85
C LEU A 177 -5.27 5.14 14.82
N PRO A 178 -4.10 5.61 14.34
CA PRO A 178 -2.86 4.87 14.47
C PRO A 178 -2.38 4.84 15.93
N GLY A 179 -1.83 3.69 16.35
CA GLY A 179 -1.29 3.52 17.71
C GLY A 179 -2.32 3.54 18.83
N PHE A 180 -3.59 3.25 18.55
CA PHE A 180 -4.64 3.15 19.57
C PHE A 180 -4.47 1.92 20.48
N ALA A 181 -3.79 0.88 19.99
CA ALA A 181 -3.66 -0.40 20.65
C ALA A 181 -2.53 -0.43 21.69
N GLU A 182 -2.55 -1.43 22.58
CA GLU A 182 -1.54 -1.67 23.61
C GLU A 182 -0.11 -1.60 23.07
N HIS A 183 0.72 -0.77 23.70
CA HIS A 183 2.12 -0.52 23.30
C HIS A 183 2.30 0.07 21.90
N GLY A 184 1.26 0.66 21.30
CA GLY A 184 1.34 1.45 20.08
C GLY A 184 1.12 0.70 18.77
N ILE A 185 1.50 1.35 17.68
CA ILE A 185 1.23 0.88 16.30
C ILE A 185 1.86 -0.49 16.05
N ASP A 186 1.19 -1.40 15.33
CA ASP A 186 1.64 -2.77 15.07
C ASP A 186 2.01 -3.63 16.31
N SER A 187 1.71 -3.17 17.53
CA SER A 187 1.99 -3.90 18.75
C SER A 187 0.89 -4.92 19.06
N ARG A 188 1.29 -6.05 19.65
CA ARG A 188 0.42 -7.19 20.02
C ARG A 188 -0.43 -7.78 18.90
N ALA A 189 -0.11 -7.51 17.63
CA ALA A 189 -0.79 -8.12 16.50
C ALA A 189 -0.93 -9.65 16.68
N PRO A 190 -2.11 -10.24 16.41
CA PRO A 190 -3.33 -9.60 15.90
C PRO A 190 -4.29 -9.03 16.97
N ASP A 191 -3.96 -9.12 18.26
CA ASP A 191 -4.82 -8.69 19.37
C ASP A 191 -4.69 -7.16 19.60
N TYR A 192 -5.41 -6.37 18.80
CA TYR A 192 -5.38 -4.90 18.86
C TYR A 192 -6.32 -4.31 19.94
N ASN A 193 -6.04 -4.60 21.22
CA ASN A 193 -6.83 -4.06 22.33
C ASN A 193 -6.49 -2.58 22.60
N PRO A 194 -7.47 -1.71 22.95
CA PRO A 194 -7.19 -0.31 23.28
C PRO A 194 -6.21 -0.17 24.46
N SER A 195 -5.19 0.67 24.29
CA SER A 195 -4.11 0.82 25.28
C SER A 195 -4.61 1.43 26.61
N GLN A 196 -4.18 0.82 27.72
CA GLN A 196 -4.43 1.35 29.07
C GLN A 196 -3.77 2.73 29.28
N GLU A 197 -2.61 2.96 28.65
CA GLU A 197 -1.89 4.24 28.73
C GLU A 197 -2.65 5.39 28.04
N LEU A 198 -3.59 5.07 27.16
CA LEU A 198 -4.47 6.04 26.50
C LEU A 198 -5.79 6.26 27.23
N GLY A 199 -6.08 5.45 28.25
CA GLY A 199 -7.35 5.44 29.01
C GLY A 199 -8.14 4.13 28.93
N GLY A 200 -7.64 3.13 28.20
CA GLY A 200 -8.24 1.80 28.11
C GLY A 200 -9.54 1.73 27.33
N GLU A 201 -10.19 0.56 27.37
CA GLU A 201 -11.37 0.24 26.58
C GLU A 201 -12.55 1.19 26.84
N ALA A 202 -12.81 1.56 28.09
CA ALA A 202 -13.92 2.45 28.44
C ALA A 202 -13.77 3.84 27.81
N LYS A 203 -12.55 4.40 27.81
CA LYS A 203 -12.26 5.68 27.18
C LYS A 203 -12.18 5.60 25.67
N PHE A 204 -11.69 4.49 25.13
CA PHE A 204 -11.74 4.24 23.69
C PHE A 204 -13.20 4.19 23.19
N LYS A 205 -14.08 3.49 23.92
CA LYS A 205 -15.51 3.50 23.64
C LYS A 205 -16.09 4.91 23.69
N GLN A 206 -15.76 5.68 24.71
CA GLN A 206 -16.19 7.08 24.82
C GLN A 206 -15.74 7.90 23.59
N LEU A 207 -14.49 7.75 23.15
CA LEU A 207 -13.96 8.41 21.96
C LEU A 207 -14.76 8.06 20.70
N VAL A 208 -14.98 6.77 20.46
CA VAL A 208 -15.73 6.29 19.28
C VAL A 208 -17.19 6.77 19.33
N ASP A 209 -17.84 6.70 20.49
CA ASP A 209 -19.21 7.18 20.68
C ASP A 209 -19.30 8.69 20.41
N THR A 210 -18.38 9.50 20.96
CA THR A 210 -18.34 10.95 20.71
C THR A 210 -18.08 11.24 19.23
N ALA A 211 -17.17 10.52 18.59
CA ALA A 211 -16.90 10.68 17.16
C ALA A 211 -18.18 10.45 16.33
N HIS A 212 -18.90 9.36 16.61
CA HIS A 212 -20.17 9.06 15.94
C HIS A 212 -21.27 10.09 16.23
N GLN A 213 -21.39 10.57 17.47
CA GLN A 213 -22.34 11.62 17.85
C GLN A 213 -22.10 12.93 17.10
N LEU A 214 -20.83 13.28 16.87
CA LEU A 214 -20.45 14.45 16.08
C LEU A 214 -20.64 14.23 14.57
N GLY A 215 -20.77 12.98 14.11
CA GLY A 215 -20.99 12.61 12.72
C GLY A 215 -19.76 12.09 11.98
N TYR A 216 -18.65 11.85 12.67
CA TYR A 216 -17.44 11.26 12.09
C TYR A 216 -17.60 9.77 11.77
N ARG A 217 -16.74 9.27 10.88
CA ARG A 217 -16.43 7.85 10.73
C ARG A 217 -15.08 7.54 11.34
N VAL A 218 -14.91 6.37 11.95
CA VAL A 218 -13.67 5.99 12.63
C VAL A 218 -13.06 4.76 11.95
N MET A 219 -11.77 4.83 11.68
CA MET A 219 -10.94 3.72 11.19
C MET A 219 -9.77 3.50 12.16
N ILE A 220 -9.64 2.30 12.69
CA ILE A 220 -8.48 1.90 13.48
C ILE A 220 -7.37 1.35 12.59
N HIS A 221 -6.13 1.55 13.01
CA HIS A 221 -5.00 0.89 12.37
C HIS A 221 -4.88 -0.57 12.82
N THR A 222 -4.90 -1.50 11.87
CA THR A 222 -4.65 -2.92 12.11
C THR A 222 -3.80 -3.48 10.98
N ASN A 223 -3.07 -4.57 11.25
CA ASN A 223 -2.27 -5.29 10.27
C ASN A 223 -2.69 -6.76 10.26
N VAL A 224 -3.47 -7.12 9.24
CA VAL A 224 -4.09 -8.45 9.09
C VAL A 224 -3.07 -9.56 8.84
N LEU A 225 -1.82 -9.24 8.50
CA LEU A 225 -0.77 -10.21 8.22
C LEU A 225 0.18 -10.42 9.40
N ALA A 226 0.14 -9.55 10.42
CA ALA A 226 1.14 -9.55 11.47
C ALA A 226 0.73 -10.43 12.66
N MET A 227 1.68 -11.23 13.15
CA MET A 227 1.64 -11.81 14.49
C MET A 227 2.93 -11.50 15.23
N THR A 228 2.83 -10.75 16.34
CA THR A 228 3.97 -10.46 17.20
C THR A 228 4.61 -11.75 17.75
N PHE A 229 5.93 -11.79 17.82
CA PHE A 229 6.65 -13.01 18.26
C PHE A 229 6.34 -13.37 19.73
N THR A 230 5.92 -12.40 20.52
CA THR A 230 5.51 -12.57 21.93
C THR A 230 4.06 -13.04 22.08
N HIS A 231 3.29 -13.11 20.99
CA HIS A 231 1.90 -13.52 21.04
C HIS A 231 1.77 -14.99 21.48
N ARG A 232 0.84 -15.28 22.41
CA ARG A 232 0.66 -16.61 23.00
C ARG A 232 0.38 -17.73 21.98
N LEU A 233 -0.18 -17.38 20.82
CA LEU A 233 -0.47 -18.32 19.73
C LEU A 233 0.67 -18.43 18.71
N PHE A 234 1.78 -17.71 18.87
CA PHE A 234 2.85 -17.70 17.88
C PHE A 234 3.42 -19.10 17.63
N SER A 235 3.64 -19.91 18.67
CA SER A 235 4.10 -21.30 18.49
C SER A 235 3.18 -22.15 17.60
N LYS A 236 1.88 -21.87 17.61
CA LYS A 236 0.89 -22.53 16.76
C LYS A 236 0.99 -22.03 15.31
N PHE A 237 1.06 -20.71 15.12
CA PHE A 237 1.04 -20.09 13.79
C PHE A 237 2.41 -20.00 13.12
N LYS A 238 3.50 -20.34 13.80
CA LYS A 238 4.85 -20.40 13.23
C LYS A 238 4.92 -21.31 12.01
N ALA A 239 4.15 -22.40 11.97
CA ALA A 239 4.06 -23.29 10.81
C ALA A 239 3.43 -22.63 9.56
N HIS A 240 2.75 -21.51 9.74
CA HIS A 240 2.11 -20.70 8.69
C HIS A 240 2.83 -19.39 8.44
N GLN A 241 4.01 -19.16 9.05
CA GLN A 241 4.81 -17.99 8.77
C GLN A 241 5.24 -18.00 7.30
N VAL A 242 5.09 -16.85 6.65
CA VAL A 242 5.52 -16.67 5.26
C VAL A 242 7.02 -16.94 5.18
N VAL A 243 7.43 -17.70 4.16
CA VAL A 243 8.83 -17.91 3.81
C VAL A 243 9.09 -17.33 2.43
N ASP A 244 10.32 -16.92 2.17
CA ASP A 244 10.74 -16.61 0.81
C ASP A 244 11.10 -17.88 0.03
N LEU A 245 11.53 -17.69 -1.22
CA LEU A 245 11.91 -18.75 -2.13
C LEU A 245 13.17 -19.55 -1.72
N PHE A 246 13.86 -19.13 -0.65
CA PHE A 246 15.01 -19.81 -0.06
C PHE A 246 14.67 -20.40 1.33
N ASP A 247 13.38 -20.58 1.62
CA ASP A 247 12.86 -21.08 2.90
C ASP A 247 13.21 -20.20 4.11
N ARG A 248 13.53 -18.92 3.90
CA ARG A 248 13.81 -17.97 4.99
C ARG A 248 12.50 -17.38 5.49
N THR A 249 12.26 -17.48 6.80
CA THR A 249 11.08 -16.89 7.45
C THR A 249 11.04 -15.38 7.28
N GLN A 250 9.89 -14.87 6.86
CA GLN A 250 9.65 -13.45 6.65
C GLN A 250 8.96 -12.83 7.87
N GLY A 251 9.29 -11.58 8.13
CA GLY A 251 8.73 -10.81 9.24
C GLY A 251 9.17 -9.37 9.12
N TRP A 252 8.90 -8.60 10.16
CA TRP A 252 9.34 -7.23 10.28
C TRP A 252 10.18 -7.07 11.53
N ALA A 253 11.18 -6.20 11.42
CA ALA A 253 12.11 -5.85 12.49
C ALA A 253 12.11 -4.33 12.67
N LEU A 254 12.39 -3.91 13.89
CA LEU A 254 12.48 -2.51 14.27
C LEU A 254 13.67 -2.34 15.20
N ASP A 255 14.38 -1.23 15.07
CA ASP A 255 15.33 -0.77 16.08
C ASP A 255 14.55 -0.16 17.25
N ILE A 256 14.41 -0.93 18.32
CA ILE A 256 13.56 -0.58 19.47
C ILE A 256 14.33 0.32 20.46
N ASP A 257 15.65 0.15 20.59
CA ASP A 257 16.47 0.83 21.60
C ASP A 257 17.37 1.93 21.03
N GLY A 258 17.36 2.14 19.71
CA GLY A 258 18.09 3.17 19.00
C GLY A 258 19.57 2.84 18.80
N ASP A 259 19.96 1.57 18.90
CA ASP A 259 21.34 1.11 18.73
C ASP A 259 21.76 0.89 17.26
N TRP A 260 20.84 1.16 16.32
CA TRP A 260 20.96 0.94 14.87
C TRP A 260 20.91 -0.53 14.43
N LEU A 261 20.53 -1.44 15.31
CA LEU A 261 20.23 -2.84 15.00
C LEU A 261 18.72 -3.05 15.09
N ALA A 262 18.17 -3.81 14.14
CA ALA A 262 16.74 -4.09 14.15
C ALA A 262 16.46 -5.41 14.87
N GLU A 263 15.63 -5.38 15.90
CA GLU A 263 15.12 -6.57 16.57
C GLU A 263 13.94 -7.16 15.79
N PRO A 264 13.88 -8.49 15.61
CA PRO A 264 12.70 -9.17 15.10
C PRO A 264 11.47 -8.84 15.96
N TYR A 265 10.42 -8.33 15.33
CA TYR A 265 9.26 -7.80 16.04
C TYR A 265 7.97 -8.61 15.83
N PHE A 266 7.62 -8.89 14.56
CA PHE A 266 6.50 -9.78 14.24
C PHE A 266 6.80 -10.65 13.01
N ALA A 267 6.09 -11.78 12.95
CA ALA A 267 6.03 -12.65 11.78
C ALA A 267 4.93 -12.17 10.82
N TYR A 268 5.16 -12.34 9.52
CA TYR A 268 4.07 -12.33 8.54
C TYR A 268 3.44 -13.72 8.49
N ILE A 269 2.15 -13.82 8.79
CA ILE A 269 1.39 -15.08 8.74
C ILE A 269 0.67 -15.18 7.39
N ASN A 270 0.73 -16.36 6.77
CA ASN A 270 0.06 -16.62 5.50
C ASN A 270 -1.47 -16.47 5.66
N PRO A 271 -2.10 -15.50 4.97
CA PRO A 271 -3.53 -15.27 5.10
C PRO A 271 -4.39 -16.40 4.50
N GLY A 272 -3.80 -17.30 3.70
CA GLY A 272 -4.47 -18.50 3.20
C GLY A 272 -4.56 -19.65 4.21
N ALA A 273 -3.96 -19.52 5.40
CA ALA A 273 -4.12 -20.51 6.46
C ALA A 273 -5.53 -20.41 7.04
N LYS A 274 -6.34 -21.48 6.91
CA LYS A 274 -7.74 -21.52 7.39
C LYS A 274 -7.94 -21.14 8.86
N GLU A 275 -6.92 -21.33 9.69
CA GLU A 275 -6.97 -20.98 11.11
C GLU A 275 -6.69 -19.50 11.38
N TRP A 276 -6.19 -18.76 10.39
CA TRP A 276 -5.89 -17.34 10.44
C TRP A 276 -7.07 -16.48 9.96
N GLY A 277 -7.79 -16.95 8.93
CA GLY A 277 -8.96 -16.29 8.34
C GLY A 277 -9.67 -17.19 7.35
#